data_AF-A0A316QQK7-F1
#
_entry.id   AF-A0A316QQK7-F1
#
_cell.length_a   1.000
_cell.length_b   1.000
_cell.length_c   1.000
_cell.angle_alpha   90.00
_cell.angle_beta   90.00
_cell.angle_gamma   90.00
#
_symmetry.space_group_name_H-M   'P 1'
#
loop_
_entity.id
_entity.type
_entity.pdbx_description
1 polymer ?
#
loop_
_entity_poly.entity_id
_entity_poly.type
_entity_poly.pdbx_seq_one_letter_code
_entity_poly.pdbx_strand_id
1 'polypeptide(L)'
;MEEEKTNKKCFRCGNFRCYYTKGQYRFSKTQKGYCLEKEEIVDKHGTCSNWNSNYKKFYSSKKQAVKVLRELLLEIAAIRQVLQSEEEQDEDYKK
;
A
#
# COMPACT_ATOMS: atom_id res chain seq x y z
N MET A 1 17.89 26.99 8.16
CA MET A 1 16.51 27.10 7.65
C MET A 1 16.42 26.54 6.21
N GLU A 2 17.03 25.37 5.94
CA GLU A 2 17.17 24.82 4.56
C GLU A 2 16.69 23.37 4.38
N GLU A 3 16.30 22.67 5.44
CA GLU A 3 16.08 21.21 5.39
C GLU A 3 14.70 20.79 4.84
N GLU A 4 13.68 21.67 4.87
CA GLU A 4 12.29 21.31 4.51
C GLU A 4 12.04 21.11 3.00
N LYS A 5 12.86 21.67 2.11
CA LYS A 5 12.66 21.53 0.65
C LYS A 5 13.08 20.15 0.12
N THR A 6 13.84 19.37 0.88
CA THR A 6 14.43 18.10 0.41
C THR A 6 13.40 16.98 0.26
N ASN A 7 12.29 17.03 0.99
CA ASN A 7 11.28 15.97 1.02
C ASN A 7 10.16 16.10 -0.03
N LYS A 8 9.97 17.29 -0.63
CA LYS A 8 8.90 17.57 -1.60
C LYS A 8 9.31 17.29 -3.06
N LYS A 9 9.94 16.15 -3.31
CA LYS A 9 10.35 15.77 -4.68
C LYS A 9 9.17 15.22 -5.47
N CYS A 10 9.13 15.47 -6.79
CA CYS A 10 8.05 15.03 -7.68
C CYS A 10 7.79 13.52 -7.60
N PHE A 11 8.83 12.68 -7.47
CA PHE A 11 8.64 11.22 -7.34
C PHE A 11 7.84 10.79 -6.08
N ARG A 12 7.70 11.68 -5.09
CA ARG A 12 6.89 11.49 -3.89
C ARG A 12 5.56 12.25 -3.94
N CYS A 13 5.26 12.94 -5.03
CA CYS A 13 4.01 13.66 -5.24
C CYS A 13 2.89 12.73 -5.74
N GLY A 14 1.67 12.91 -5.25
CA GLY A 14 0.50 12.17 -5.72
C GLY A 14 0.13 12.47 -7.18
N ASN A 15 0.51 13.64 -7.67
CA ASN A 15 0.22 14.13 -9.02
C ASN A 15 1.25 13.67 -10.06
N PHE A 16 2.36 13.05 -9.65
CA PHE A 16 3.40 12.59 -10.56
C PHE A 16 3.10 11.20 -11.14
N ARG A 17 3.37 11.02 -12.44
CA ARG A 17 3.29 9.76 -13.17
C ARG A 17 4.64 9.48 -13.83
N CYS A 18 5.42 8.56 -13.25
CA CYS A 18 6.74 8.23 -13.77
C CYS A 18 6.64 7.53 -15.14
N TYR A 19 7.49 7.92 -16.09
CA TYR A 19 7.66 7.16 -17.33
C TYR A 19 8.67 6.04 -17.13
N TYR A 20 8.46 4.96 -17.89
CA TYR A 20 9.30 3.76 -17.83
C TYR A 20 9.84 3.43 -19.22
N THR A 21 11.08 2.99 -19.28
CA THR A 21 11.67 2.40 -20.48
C THR A 21 11.51 0.88 -20.39
N LYS A 22 10.98 0.26 -21.45
CA LYS A 22 10.85 -1.20 -21.56
C LYS A 22 12.21 -1.81 -21.92
N GLY A 23 12.77 -2.61 -21.03
CA GLY A 23 13.91 -3.49 -21.31
C GLY A 23 13.46 -4.90 -21.69
N GLN A 24 14.41 -5.81 -21.88
CA GLN A 24 14.12 -7.22 -22.25
C GLN A 24 13.26 -7.94 -21.19
N TYR A 25 13.58 -7.76 -19.90
CA TYR A 25 12.93 -8.50 -18.80
C TYR A 25 12.22 -7.61 -17.77
N ARG A 26 12.40 -6.28 -17.86
CA ARG A 26 11.87 -5.35 -16.85
C ARG A 26 11.63 -3.95 -17.41
N PHE A 27 10.77 -3.21 -16.73
CA PHE A 27 10.57 -1.78 -16.94
C PHE A 27 11.44 -0.98 -15.98
N SER A 28 12.25 -0.06 -16.51
CA SER A 28 13.13 0.80 -15.71
C SER A 28 12.56 2.21 -15.62
N LYS A 29 12.50 2.76 -14.39
CA LYS A 29 12.06 4.14 -14.14
C LYS A 29 12.99 5.13 -14.83
N THR A 30 12.43 6.10 -15.54
CA THR A 30 13.19 7.19 -16.15
C THR A 30 13.42 8.33 -15.14
N GLN A 31 14.21 9.33 -15.54
CA GLN A 31 14.39 10.57 -14.77
C GLN A 31 13.20 11.52 -14.88
N LYS A 32 12.32 11.31 -15.87
CA LYS A 32 11.20 12.19 -16.17
C LYS A 32 9.86 11.51 -15.91
N GLY A 33 8.82 12.31 -15.86
CA GLY A 33 7.45 11.82 -15.81
C GLY A 33 6.48 12.94 -16.08
N TYR A 34 5.20 12.62 -16.11
CA TYR A 34 4.13 13.58 -16.30
C TYR A 34 3.63 14.11 -14.95
N CYS A 35 3.45 15.43 -14.85
CA CYS A 35 2.77 16.06 -13.73
C CYS A 35 1.32 16.34 -14.13
N LEU A 36 0.35 15.72 -13.44
CA LEU A 36 -1.07 15.96 -13.72
C LEU A 36 -1.53 17.39 -13.42
N GLU A 37 -0.80 18.09 -12.55
CA GLU A 37 -1.15 19.44 -12.12
C GLU A 37 -0.69 20.52 -13.10
N LYS A 38 0.49 20.31 -13.68
CA LYS A 38 1.08 21.24 -14.65
C LYS A 38 0.81 20.83 -16.09
N GLU A 39 0.30 19.62 -16.28
CA GLU A 39 0.08 19.00 -17.59
C GLU A 39 1.35 18.95 -18.47
N GLU A 40 2.51 18.78 -17.83
CA GLU A 40 3.81 18.82 -18.50
C GLU A 40 4.73 17.68 -18.05
N ILE A 41 5.81 17.48 -18.81
CA ILE A 41 6.89 16.56 -18.46
C ILE A 41 7.84 17.24 -17.48
N VAL A 42 7.98 16.67 -16.29
CA VAL A 42 8.85 17.18 -15.21
C VAL A 42 9.93 16.18 -14.82
N ASP A 43 11.03 16.69 -14.25
CA ASP A 43 12.06 15.85 -13.63
C ASP A 43 11.56 15.26 -12.29
N LYS A 44 11.89 14.00 -12.03
CA LYS A 44 11.46 13.27 -10.83
C LYS A 44 12.00 13.86 -9.52
N HIS A 45 13.14 14.57 -9.58
CA HIS A 45 13.77 15.23 -8.44
C HIS A 45 13.38 16.71 -8.31
N GLY A 46 12.61 17.24 -9.26
CA GLY A 46 12.03 18.58 -9.17
C GLY A 46 10.94 18.71 -8.10
N THR A 47 10.35 19.90 -7.98
CA THR A 47 9.25 20.21 -7.07
C THR A 47 8.36 21.32 -7.65
N CYS A 48 7.17 21.54 -7.09
CA CYS A 48 6.29 22.66 -7.44
C CYS A 48 5.48 23.15 -6.24
N SER A 49 4.86 24.34 -6.37
CA SER A 49 3.98 24.92 -5.33
C SER A 49 2.80 24.01 -5.00
N ASN A 50 2.26 23.33 -6.01
CA ASN A 50 1.09 22.47 -5.91
C ASN A 50 1.49 21.01 -5.60
N TRP A 51 2.63 20.82 -4.91
CA TRP A 51 3.07 19.49 -4.51
C TRP A 51 2.06 18.88 -3.53
N ASN A 52 1.52 17.72 -3.90
CA ASN A 52 0.55 16.98 -3.10
C ASN A 52 1.21 15.74 -2.49
N SER A 53 1.15 15.60 -1.18
CA SER A 53 1.71 14.42 -0.50
C SER A 53 1.04 13.15 -1.02
N ASN A 54 1.85 12.19 -1.46
CA ASN A 54 1.36 10.90 -1.95
C ASN A 54 0.93 9.95 -0.80
N TYR A 55 0.50 10.52 0.33
CA TYR A 55 0.07 9.80 1.52
C TYR A 55 -0.97 8.73 1.15
N LYS A 56 -1.95 9.06 0.31
CA LYS A 56 -3.01 8.11 -0.08
C LYS A 56 -2.52 6.83 -0.79
N LYS A 57 -1.36 6.81 -1.47
CA LYS A 57 -0.81 5.54 -2.04
C LYS A 57 -0.20 4.63 -0.98
N PHE A 58 0.38 5.20 0.07
CA PHE A 58 0.94 4.43 1.20
C PHE A 58 -0.16 3.87 2.13
N TYR A 59 -1.32 4.55 2.21
CA TYR A 59 -2.45 4.14 3.06
C TYR A 59 -3.26 2.95 2.53
N SER A 60 -2.80 2.28 1.47
CA SER A 60 -3.28 0.94 1.13
C SER A 60 -2.92 -0.10 2.20
N SER A 61 -1.88 0.14 3.02
CA SER A 61 -1.46 -0.78 4.08
C SER A 61 -2.53 -0.98 5.15
N LYS A 62 -3.22 0.07 5.60
CA LYS A 62 -4.28 -0.05 6.62
C LYS A 62 -5.46 -0.85 6.10
N LYS A 63 -5.91 -0.57 4.87
CA LYS A 63 -7.01 -1.32 4.24
C LYS A 63 -6.63 -2.80 4.05
N GLN A 64 -5.41 -3.05 3.62
CA GLN A 64 -4.89 -4.40 3.47
C GLN A 64 -4.76 -5.12 4.82
N ALA A 65 -4.21 -4.46 5.84
CA ALA A 65 -4.07 -5.00 7.19
C ALA A 65 -5.44 -5.32 7.82
N VAL A 66 -6.45 -4.46 7.62
CA VAL A 66 -7.82 -4.73 8.07
C VAL A 66 -8.43 -5.94 7.35
N LYS A 67 -8.16 -6.11 6.06
CA LYS A 67 -8.61 -7.29 5.31
C LYS A 67 -7.98 -8.57 5.90
N VAL A 68 -6.65 -8.58 6.05
CA VAL A 68 -5.92 -9.73 6.61
C VAL A 68 -6.37 -10.04 8.04
N LEU A 69 -6.58 -9.02 8.88
CA LEU A 69 -7.10 -9.21 10.24
C LEU A 69 -8.47 -9.91 10.24
N ARG A 70 -9.37 -9.54 9.32
CA ARG A 70 -10.67 -10.21 9.21
C ARG A 70 -10.54 -11.68 8.82
N GLU A 71 -9.64 -12.00 7.89
CA GLU A 71 -9.38 -13.38 7.46
C GLU A 71 -8.84 -14.22 8.63
N LEU A 72 -7.85 -13.70 9.37
CA LEU A 72 -7.30 -14.38 10.56
C LEU A 72 -8.36 -14.62 11.65
N LEU A 73 -9.25 -13.65 11.88
CA LEU A 73 -10.33 -13.82 12.87
C LEU A 73 -11.32 -14.92 12.46
N LEU A 74 -11.60 -15.07 11.16
CA LEU A 74 -12.44 -16.16 10.65
C LEU A 74 -11.76 -17.53 10.83
N GLU A 75 -10.47 -17.61 10.54
CA GLU A 75 -9.69 -18.84 10.75
C GLU A 75 -9.65 -19.25 12.23
N ILE A 76 -9.39 -18.30 13.14
CA ILE A 76 -9.42 -18.54 14.59
C ILE A 76 -10.82 -19.01 15.04
N ALA A 77 -11.88 -18.41 14.49
CA ALA A 77 -13.25 -18.82 14.82
C ALA A 77 -13.54 -20.26 14.38
N ALA A 78 -13.04 -20.68 13.21
CA ALA A 78 -13.17 -22.06 12.73
C ALA A 78 -12.41 -23.05 13.62
N ILE A 79 -11.17 -22.73 14.02
CA ILE A 79 -10.39 -23.56 14.96
C ILE A 79 -11.17 -23.75 16.27
N ARG A 80 -11.72 -22.67 16.82
CA ARG A 80 -12.52 -22.73 18.05
C ARG A 80 -13.74 -23.64 17.91
N GLN A 81 -14.43 -23.64 16.76
CA GLN A 81 -15.58 -24.50 16.53
C GLN A 81 -15.22 -25.99 16.56
N VAL A 82 -14.06 -26.35 15.99
CA VAL A 82 -13.56 -27.73 16.04
C VAL A 82 -13.30 -28.15 17.49
N LEU A 83 -12.56 -27.33 18.24
CA LEU A 83 -12.25 -27.62 19.65
C LEU A 83 -13.50 -27.79 20.50
N GLN A 84 -14.51 -26.92 20.32
CA GLN A 84 -15.78 -27.03 21.04
C GLN A 84 -16.56 -28.29 20.66
N SER A 85 -16.53 -28.67 19.37
CA SER A 85 -17.20 -29.88 18.89
C SER A 85 -16.56 -31.15 19.45
N GLU A 86 -15.24 -31.15 19.67
CA GLU A 86 -14.51 -32.24 20.31
C GLU A 86 -14.85 -32.34 21.81
N GLU A 87 -14.88 -31.20 22.51
CA GLU A 87 -15.28 -31.14 23.93
C GLU A 87 -16.71 -31.64 24.17
N GLU A 88 -17.68 -31.22 23.34
CA GLU A 88 -19.09 -31.66 23.44
C GLU A 88 -19.24 -33.18 23.20
N GLN A 89 -18.49 -33.75 22.27
CA GLN A 89 -18.49 -35.19 22.02
C GLN A 89 -17.92 -35.96 23.23
N ASP A 90 -16.79 -35.50 23.78
CA ASP A 90 -16.17 -36.12 24.94
C ASP A 90 -17.06 -36.10 26.20
N GLU A 91 -17.91 -35.08 26.36
CA GLU A 91 -18.90 -35.02 27.43
C GLU A 91 -20.07 -35.99 27.21
N ASP A 92 -20.54 -36.16 25.97
CA ASP A 92 -21.64 -37.08 25.66
C ASP A 92 -21.23 -38.55 25.83
N TYR A 93 -19.97 -38.91 25.51
CA TYR A 93 -19.44 -40.27 25.77
C TYR A 93 -19.21 -40.57 27.25
N LYS A 94 -19.09 -39.56 28.12
CA LYS A 94 -18.88 -39.73 29.56
C LYS A 94 -20.20 -39.83 30.35
N LYS A 95 -21.35 -39.67 29.69
CA LYS A 95 -22.68 -39.71 30.29
C LYS A 95 -23.33 -41.10 30.16
#